data_AF-A0A3B9D2S2-F1
#
_entry.id   AF-A0A3B9D2S2-F1
#
_cell.length_a   1.000
_cell.length_b   1.000
_cell.length_c   1.000
_cell.angle_alpha   90.00
_cell.angle_beta   90.00
_cell.angle_gamma   90.00
#
_symmetry.space_group_name_H-M   'P 1'
#
loop_
_entity.id
_entity.type
_entity.pdbx_description
1 polymer ?
#
loop_
_entity_poly.entity_id
_entity_poly.type
_entity_poly.pdbx_seq_one_letter_code
_entity_poly.pdbx_strand_id
1 'polypeptide(L)'
;LSYHFRFDSWVAAAALGLGIAIGGAHRWLGLVRFTWNENQITNLHAEGLEPLPTRAALMRVWGAALMAALVASVISSFAVLTCLAVGGLAGSFLWPTLAVQQLRGTQNHAPEPEFRAAAWIDPRLGSCIVTAFFLGMVLTTPLYQPFPRLTLPLTTAVWLAAGGGAAWWVEATFNVSRRLVEKRNDRLAGFARGAGSALTVIVIVLVLQAGGAQMPSFWENRTSLRDASRQLGQTILQDVEGSFVRPKQAIHIDDGGIIHPDPPGQQEHNAIQDLLDRVAPAADVTSPLTDPDKVECVVYTFAEPGVLKHLVDAGFTAAPVADLEFPAVVYEGKSLPTYLVLGPNALRTPGMMNAWVEAQYRFQSVSEFYFIPGEVTLLNLFPPVWVNQHPESQIQQLQLYRLMGSIDGQP
;
A
#
# COMPACT_ATOMS: atom_id res chain seq x y z
N LEU A 1 10.77 -4.84 -9.05
CA LEU A 1 9.75 -4.35 -8.10
C LEU A 1 8.51 -3.73 -8.75
N SER A 2 8.63 -2.89 -9.80
CA SER A 2 7.47 -2.42 -10.60
C SER A 2 6.55 -3.56 -11.10
N TYR A 3 7.10 -4.75 -11.33
CA TYR A 3 6.35 -5.94 -11.74
C TYR A 3 5.38 -6.50 -10.68
N HIS A 4 5.71 -6.52 -9.39
CA HIS A 4 4.82 -7.08 -8.36
C HIS A 4 3.60 -6.19 -8.13
N PHE A 5 3.80 -4.87 -8.08
CA PHE A 5 2.68 -3.93 -7.94
C PHE A 5 1.73 -3.97 -9.15
N ARG A 6 2.30 -4.11 -10.37
CA ARG A 6 1.49 -4.36 -11.57
C ARG A 6 0.74 -5.67 -11.46
N PHE A 7 1.38 -6.75 -11.01
CA PHE A 7 0.71 -8.04 -10.85
C PHE A 7 -0.49 -7.96 -9.90
N ASP A 8 -0.32 -7.40 -8.70
CA ASP A 8 -1.42 -7.26 -7.72
C ASP A 8 -2.56 -6.39 -8.26
N SER A 9 -2.24 -5.31 -8.98
CA SER A 9 -3.24 -4.45 -9.63
C SER A 9 -4.01 -5.20 -10.72
N TRP A 10 -3.35 -6.08 -11.47
CA TRP A 10 -3.98 -6.89 -12.52
C TRP A 10 -4.87 -7.98 -11.92
N VAL A 11 -4.43 -8.62 -10.83
CA VAL A 11 -5.24 -9.61 -10.10
C VAL A 11 -6.48 -8.96 -9.52
N ALA A 12 -6.34 -7.79 -8.87
CA ALA A 12 -7.47 -7.05 -8.31
C ALA A 12 -8.42 -6.53 -9.41
N ALA A 13 -7.90 -6.06 -10.54
CA ALA A 13 -8.71 -5.66 -11.70
C ALA A 13 -9.48 -6.84 -12.30
N ALA A 14 -8.83 -8.00 -12.46
CA ALA A 14 -9.46 -9.22 -12.95
C ALA A 14 -10.54 -9.71 -11.99
N ALA A 15 -10.26 -9.72 -10.68
CA ALA A 15 -11.22 -10.10 -9.65
C ALA A 15 -12.45 -9.18 -9.65
N LEU A 16 -12.25 -7.86 -9.81
CA LEU A 16 -13.34 -6.89 -9.93
C LEU A 16 -14.21 -7.17 -11.16
N GLY A 17 -13.59 -7.33 -12.34
CA GLY A 17 -14.31 -7.64 -13.57
C GLY A 17 -15.08 -8.95 -13.48
N LEU A 18 -14.44 -10.00 -12.96
CA LEU A 18 -15.06 -11.31 -12.76
C LEU A 18 -16.24 -11.23 -11.78
N GLY A 19 -16.09 -10.51 -10.68
CA GLY A 19 -17.15 -10.31 -9.68
C GLY A 19 -18.38 -9.63 -10.26
N ILE A 20 -18.20 -8.56 -11.05
CA ILE A 20 -19.31 -7.87 -11.74
C ILE A 20 -19.98 -8.81 -12.75
N ALA A 21 -19.19 -9.55 -13.54
CA ALA A 21 -19.71 -10.47 -14.55
C ALA A 21 -20.52 -11.62 -13.92
N ILE A 22 -19.99 -12.27 -12.89
CA ILE A 22 -20.68 -13.35 -12.16
C ILE A 22 -21.94 -12.82 -11.48
N GLY A 23 -21.86 -11.69 -10.77
CA GLY A 23 -23.01 -11.07 -10.12
C GLY A 23 -24.12 -10.70 -11.11
N GLY A 24 -23.74 -10.14 -12.26
CA GLY A 24 -24.64 -9.85 -13.37
C GLY A 24 -25.32 -11.09 -13.96
N ALA A 25 -24.54 -12.14 -14.21
CA ALA A 25 -25.04 -13.41 -14.74
C ALA A 25 -25.98 -14.11 -13.75
N HIS A 26 -25.61 -14.16 -12.46
CA HIS A 26 -26.44 -14.74 -11.40
C HIS A 26 -27.77 -13.98 -11.27
N ARG A 27 -27.74 -12.64 -11.29
CA ARG A 27 -28.96 -11.83 -11.25
C ARG A 27 -29.84 -12.08 -12.47
N TRP A 28 -29.27 -12.10 -13.67
CA TRP A 28 -29.99 -12.43 -14.90
C TRP A 28 -30.64 -13.81 -14.84
N LEU A 29 -29.91 -14.85 -14.39
CA LEU A 29 -30.46 -16.20 -14.20
C LEU A 29 -31.58 -16.23 -13.16
N GLY A 30 -31.45 -15.48 -12.06
CA GLY A 30 -32.50 -15.32 -11.07
C GLY A 30 -33.78 -14.73 -11.66
N LEU A 31 -33.65 -13.71 -12.53
CA LEU A 31 -34.79 -13.14 -13.23
C LEU A 31 -35.45 -14.14 -14.20
N VAL A 32 -34.65 -14.97 -14.90
CA VAL A 32 -35.17 -16.01 -15.80
C VAL A 32 -35.87 -17.14 -15.03
N ARG A 33 -35.37 -17.50 -13.84
CA ARG A 33 -35.95 -18.58 -13.01
C ARG A 33 -37.22 -18.13 -12.27
N PHE A 34 -37.29 -16.87 -11.81
CA PHE A 34 -38.42 -16.39 -11.01
C PHE A 34 -39.70 -16.18 -11.85
N THR A 35 -39.59 -16.08 -13.17
CA THR A 35 -40.74 -15.94 -14.08
C THR A 35 -41.48 -17.26 -14.36
N TRP A 36 -41.09 -18.38 -13.76
CA TRP A 36 -41.69 -19.71 -13.98
C TRP A 36 -43.00 -19.96 -13.21
N ASN A 37 -43.78 -18.93 -12.91
CA ASN A 37 -45.17 -19.13 -12.51
C ASN A 37 -46.02 -19.18 -13.80
N GLU A 38 -46.47 -20.37 -14.19
CA GLU A 38 -47.20 -20.65 -15.45
C GLU A 38 -48.37 -19.67 -15.71
N ASN A 39 -49.03 -19.23 -14.64
CA ASN A 39 -50.14 -18.29 -14.69
C ASN A 39 -49.74 -16.85 -15.04
N GLN A 40 -48.50 -16.42 -14.77
CA GLN A 40 -48.02 -15.09 -15.15
C GLN A 40 -47.51 -15.07 -16.60
N ILE A 41 -46.91 -16.17 -17.08
CA ILE A 41 -46.43 -16.29 -18.46
C ILE A 41 -47.59 -16.20 -19.45
N THR A 42 -48.70 -16.86 -19.15
CA THR A 42 -49.92 -16.84 -19.98
C THR A 42 -50.53 -15.43 -20.07
N ASN A 43 -50.59 -14.70 -18.95
CA ASN A 43 -51.07 -13.31 -18.94
C ASN A 43 -50.13 -12.35 -19.71
N LEU A 44 -48.81 -12.51 -19.56
CA LEU A 44 -47.83 -11.69 -20.30
C LEU A 44 -47.86 -11.94 -21.81
N HIS A 45 -48.06 -13.20 -22.23
CA HIS A 45 -48.24 -13.54 -23.64
C HIS A 45 -49.54 -12.96 -24.22
N ALA A 46 -50.62 -12.92 -23.43
CA ALA A 46 -51.87 -12.29 -23.84
C ALA A 46 -51.71 -10.78 -24.09
N GLU A 47 -50.81 -10.11 -23.36
CA GLU A 47 -50.48 -8.68 -23.54
C GLU A 47 -49.40 -8.42 -24.61
N GLY A 48 -48.86 -9.46 -25.26
CA GLY A 48 -47.82 -9.33 -26.27
C GLY A 48 -46.46 -8.88 -25.74
N LEU A 49 -46.24 -8.98 -24.42
CA LEU A 49 -44.99 -8.62 -23.76
C LEU A 49 -44.05 -9.84 -23.75
N GLU A 50 -42.84 -9.71 -24.29
CA GLU A 50 -41.84 -10.77 -24.17
C GLU A 50 -41.32 -10.85 -22.72
N PRO A 51 -41.47 -12.00 -22.03
CA PRO A 51 -41.20 -12.11 -20.60
C PRO A 51 -39.71 -12.20 -20.25
N LEU A 52 -38.83 -12.33 -21.25
CA LEU A 52 -37.42 -12.62 -21.02
C LEU A 52 -36.56 -11.34 -20.97
N PRO A 53 -35.68 -11.20 -19.97
CA PRO A 53 -34.69 -10.14 -19.97
C PRO A 53 -33.81 -10.25 -21.23
N THR A 54 -33.81 -9.18 -22.04
CA THR A 54 -33.12 -9.19 -23.34
C THR A 54 -31.65 -9.57 -23.19
N ARG A 55 -31.14 -10.43 -24.09
CA ARG A 55 -29.70 -10.79 -24.16
C ARG A 55 -28.81 -9.53 -24.23
N ALA A 56 -29.34 -8.43 -24.76
CA ALA A 56 -28.69 -7.13 -24.80
C ALA A 56 -28.35 -6.57 -23.40
N ALA A 57 -29.19 -6.78 -22.39
CA ALA A 57 -28.91 -6.33 -21.02
C ALA A 57 -27.72 -7.09 -20.42
N LEU A 58 -27.66 -8.41 -20.65
CA LEU A 58 -26.53 -9.23 -20.23
C LEU A 58 -25.23 -8.77 -20.92
N MET A 59 -25.26 -8.57 -22.24
CA MET A 59 -24.09 -8.07 -23.00
C MET A 59 -23.59 -6.71 -22.50
N ARG A 60 -24.48 -5.82 -22.05
CA ARG A 60 -24.09 -4.53 -21.44
C ARG A 60 -23.36 -4.72 -20.12
N VAL A 61 -23.82 -5.63 -19.27
CA VAL A 61 -23.15 -5.92 -17.99
C VAL A 61 -21.76 -6.54 -18.22
N TRP A 62 -21.63 -7.46 -19.17
CA TRP A 62 -20.32 -8.02 -19.56
C TRP A 62 -19.37 -6.96 -20.13
N GLY A 63 -19.88 -6.10 -21.02
CA GLY A 63 -19.10 -4.99 -21.57
C GLY A 63 -18.61 -4.03 -20.48
N ALA A 64 -19.47 -3.68 -19.52
CA ALA A 64 -19.09 -2.83 -18.40
C ALA A 64 -18.10 -3.51 -17.45
N ALA A 65 -18.26 -4.81 -17.19
CA ALA A 65 -17.31 -5.58 -16.38
C ALA A 65 -15.91 -5.60 -16.99
N LEU A 66 -15.83 -5.80 -18.31
CA LEU A 66 -14.57 -5.77 -19.05
C LEU A 66 -13.95 -4.36 -19.04
N MET A 67 -14.76 -3.32 -19.26
CA MET A 67 -14.29 -1.94 -19.16
C MET A 67 -13.80 -1.58 -17.75
N ALA A 68 -14.51 -2.01 -16.71
CA ALA A 68 -14.09 -1.79 -15.32
C ALA A 68 -12.76 -2.48 -15.01
N ALA A 69 -12.55 -3.70 -15.51
CA ALA A 69 -11.28 -4.40 -15.39
C ALA A 69 -10.13 -3.69 -16.14
N LEU A 70 -10.38 -3.21 -17.36
CA LEU A 70 -9.39 -2.44 -18.13
C LEU A 70 -9.04 -1.10 -17.46
N VAL A 71 -10.04 -0.40 -16.91
CA VAL A 71 -9.78 0.85 -16.19
C VAL A 71 -9.02 0.59 -14.89
N ALA A 72 -9.35 -0.49 -14.18
CA ALA A 72 -8.66 -0.90 -12.94
C ALA A 72 -7.21 -1.34 -13.16
N SER A 73 -6.88 -1.92 -14.31
CA SER A 73 -5.48 -2.28 -14.63
C SER A 73 -4.62 -1.07 -14.96
N VAL A 74 -5.23 0.07 -15.30
CA VAL A 74 -4.56 1.30 -15.73
C VAL A 74 -4.38 2.32 -14.59
N ILE A 75 -5.37 2.48 -13.69
CA ILE A 75 -5.42 3.59 -12.72
C ILE A 75 -4.99 3.18 -11.30
N SER A 76 -4.52 1.94 -11.09
CA SER A 76 -4.46 1.27 -9.78
C SER A 76 -5.86 0.92 -9.26
N SER A 77 -6.01 -0.32 -8.79
CA SER A 77 -7.30 -0.87 -8.37
C SER A 77 -7.91 -0.08 -7.21
N PHE A 78 -7.09 0.52 -6.34
CA PHE A 78 -7.56 1.30 -5.20
C PHE A 78 -8.36 2.55 -5.63
N ALA A 79 -7.87 3.29 -6.63
CA ALA A 79 -8.54 4.48 -7.14
C ALA A 79 -9.87 4.11 -7.80
N VAL A 80 -9.90 3.04 -8.61
CA VAL A 80 -11.13 2.57 -9.27
C VAL A 80 -12.15 2.09 -8.25
N LEU A 81 -11.72 1.35 -7.22
CA LEU A 81 -12.62 0.93 -6.15
C LEU A 81 -13.16 2.13 -5.36
N THR A 82 -12.35 3.16 -5.13
CA THR A 82 -12.80 4.39 -4.47
C THR A 82 -13.84 5.12 -5.32
N CYS A 83 -13.64 5.22 -6.64
CA CYS A 83 -14.64 5.78 -7.55
C CYS A 83 -15.94 4.96 -7.58
N LEU A 84 -15.84 3.62 -7.60
CA LEU A 84 -17.01 2.74 -7.54
C LEU A 84 -17.73 2.84 -6.20
N ALA A 85 -16.99 2.97 -5.10
CA ALA A 85 -17.54 3.20 -3.78
C ALA A 85 -18.31 4.52 -3.73
N VAL A 86 -17.69 5.64 -4.12
CA VAL A 86 -18.33 6.97 -4.10
C VAL A 86 -19.53 7.01 -5.05
N GLY A 87 -19.37 6.52 -6.30
CA GLY A 87 -20.45 6.50 -7.28
C GLY A 87 -21.60 5.56 -6.88
N GLY A 88 -21.27 4.43 -6.26
CA GLY A 88 -22.21 3.47 -5.72
C GLY A 88 -23.03 4.00 -4.56
N LEU A 89 -22.35 4.61 -3.60
CA LEU A 89 -22.99 5.24 -2.45
C LEU A 89 -23.88 6.41 -2.92
N ALA A 90 -23.37 7.29 -3.78
CA ALA A 90 -24.15 8.39 -4.35
C ALA A 90 -25.38 7.88 -5.10
N GLY A 91 -25.24 6.84 -5.93
CA GLY A 91 -26.35 6.21 -6.65
C GLY A 91 -27.39 5.61 -5.71
N SER A 92 -26.96 4.88 -4.68
CA SER A 92 -27.86 4.27 -3.69
C SER A 92 -28.68 5.30 -2.90
N PHE A 93 -28.10 6.46 -2.59
CA PHE A 93 -28.76 7.55 -1.86
C PHE A 93 -29.62 8.45 -2.74
N LEU A 94 -29.16 8.79 -3.95
CA LEU A 94 -29.86 9.71 -4.86
C LEU A 94 -30.97 9.02 -5.66
N TRP A 95 -30.88 7.72 -5.90
CA TRP A 95 -31.87 7.03 -6.73
C TRP A 95 -33.29 7.01 -6.14
N PRO A 96 -33.49 6.71 -4.84
CA PRO A 96 -34.83 6.77 -4.24
C PRO A 96 -35.46 8.16 -4.34
N THR A 97 -34.66 9.23 -4.18
CA THR A 97 -35.17 10.60 -4.24
C THR A 97 -35.50 11.01 -5.67
N LEU A 98 -34.65 10.68 -6.64
CA LEU A 98 -34.91 10.92 -8.06
C LEU A 98 -36.09 10.09 -8.59
N ALA A 99 -36.23 8.84 -8.17
CA ALA A 99 -37.33 7.97 -8.56
C ALA A 99 -38.67 8.51 -8.02
N VAL A 100 -38.70 9.00 -6.78
CA VAL A 100 -39.89 9.64 -6.20
C VAL A 100 -40.22 10.95 -6.93
N GLN A 101 -39.22 11.76 -7.30
CA GLN A 101 -39.45 12.97 -8.10
C GLN A 101 -39.99 12.67 -9.50
N GLN A 102 -39.46 11.63 -10.17
CA GLN A 102 -39.95 11.22 -11.49
C GLN A 102 -41.39 10.72 -11.43
N LEU A 103 -41.74 9.92 -10.42
CA LEU A 103 -43.11 9.43 -10.22
C LEU A 103 -44.09 10.58 -9.93
N ARG A 104 -43.67 11.58 -9.15
CA ARG A 104 -44.48 12.79 -8.89
C ARG A 104 -44.73 13.63 -10.15
N GLY A 105 -43.82 13.57 -11.13
CA GLY A 105 -43.98 14.28 -12.40
C GLY A 105 -44.95 13.60 -13.38
N THR A 106 -45.19 12.30 -13.24
CA THR A 106 -46.00 11.52 -14.20
C THR A 106 -47.38 11.11 -13.69
N GLN A 107 -47.63 11.12 -12.39
CA GLN A 107 -48.94 10.75 -11.83
C GLN A 107 -49.49 11.83 -10.88
N ASN A 108 -50.60 12.46 -11.27
CA ASN A 108 -51.40 13.37 -10.44
C ASN A 108 -52.25 12.66 -9.36
N HIS A 109 -52.10 11.34 -9.21
CA HIS A 109 -52.81 10.56 -8.20
C HIS A 109 -51.79 9.95 -7.25
N ALA A 110 -51.97 10.23 -5.96
CA ALA A 110 -51.13 9.71 -4.90
C ALA A 110 -51.16 8.17 -4.97
N PRO A 111 -50.03 7.50 -5.23
CA PRO A 111 -50.01 6.05 -5.29
C PRO A 111 -50.29 5.48 -3.89
N GLU A 112 -51.26 4.57 -3.80
CA GLU A 112 -51.52 3.82 -2.57
C GLU A 112 -50.27 3.00 -2.17
N PRO A 113 -49.88 3.01 -0.89
CA PRO A 113 -48.63 2.43 -0.42
C PRO A 113 -48.76 0.90 -0.21
N GLU A 114 -49.04 0.14 -1.26
CA GLU A 114 -49.16 -1.33 -1.16
C GLU A 114 -47.86 -2.13 -1.36
N PHE A 115 -46.73 -1.50 -1.68
CA PHE A 115 -45.43 -2.19 -1.73
C PHE A 115 -44.76 -2.33 -0.34
N ARG A 116 -45.52 -2.82 0.65
CA ARG A 116 -44.98 -3.39 1.90
C ARG A 116 -44.94 -4.92 1.80
N ALA A 117 -44.18 -5.45 0.85
CA ALA A 117 -43.83 -6.87 0.84
C ALA A 117 -42.46 -7.07 1.54
N ALA A 118 -42.53 -7.58 2.77
CA ALA A 118 -41.52 -8.35 3.52
C ALA A 118 -40.12 -7.74 3.81
N ALA A 119 -40.04 -7.01 4.93
CA ALA A 119 -39.17 -7.14 6.11
C ALA A 119 -37.70 -7.67 6.10
N TRP A 120 -37.10 -8.17 5.02
CA TRP A 120 -35.78 -8.82 5.16
C TRP A 120 -34.66 -7.87 4.72
N ILE A 121 -34.27 -7.04 5.70
CA ILE A 121 -33.18 -6.04 5.67
C ILE A 121 -33.51 -4.86 4.76
N ASP A 122 -33.90 -3.73 5.37
CA ASP A 122 -33.99 -2.45 4.64
C ASP A 122 -32.62 -2.19 3.98
N PRO A 123 -32.51 -2.25 2.65
CA PRO A 123 -31.23 -2.07 1.96
C PRO A 123 -30.62 -0.69 2.26
N ARG A 124 -31.46 0.26 2.72
CA ARG A 124 -31.03 1.57 3.21
C ARG A 124 -30.22 1.46 4.50
N LEU A 125 -30.52 0.52 5.40
CA LEU A 125 -29.76 0.32 6.62
C LEU A 125 -28.35 -0.18 6.28
N GLY A 126 -28.24 -1.16 5.38
CA GLY A 126 -26.95 -1.66 4.89
C GLY A 126 -26.12 -0.58 4.20
N SER A 127 -26.73 0.21 3.30
CA SER A 127 -26.03 1.32 2.64
C SER A 127 -25.62 2.42 3.61
N CYS A 128 -26.46 2.76 4.59
CA CYS A 128 -26.15 3.73 5.64
C CYS A 128 -24.98 3.27 6.52
N ILE A 129 -24.95 1.99 6.93
CA ILE A 129 -23.85 1.44 7.72
C ILE A 129 -22.55 1.44 6.92
N VAL A 130 -22.56 1.00 5.65
CA VAL A 130 -21.36 0.99 4.80
C VAL A 130 -20.88 2.41 4.52
N THR A 131 -21.79 3.36 4.31
CA THR A 131 -21.45 4.77 4.10
C THR A 131 -20.88 5.40 5.36
N ALA A 132 -21.51 5.18 6.52
CA ALA A 132 -21.01 5.68 7.79
C ALA A 132 -19.65 5.09 8.13
N PHE A 133 -19.45 3.78 7.88
CA PHE A 133 -18.16 3.12 8.06
C PHE A 133 -17.10 3.67 7.10
N PHE A 134 -17.43 3.82 5.81
CA PHE A 134 -16.51 4.39 4.81
C PHE A 134 -16.15 5.84 5.14
N LEU A 135 -17.12 6.71 5.39
CA LEU A 135 -16.89 8.11 5.76
C LEU A 135 -16.12 8.21 7.08
N GLY A 136 -16.46 7.39 8.07
CA GLY A 136 -15.72 7.28 9.33
C GLY A 136 -14.26 6.96 9.06
N MET A 137 -13.98 5.91 8.29
CA MET A 137 -12.61 5.53 7.95
C MET A 137 -11.88 6.60 7.13
N VAL A 138 -12.52 7.23 6.14
CA VAL A 138 -11.91 8.31 5.36
C VAL A 138 -11.56 9.52 6.23
N LEU A 139 -12.40 9.85 7.22
CA LEU A 139 -12.16 10.96 8.15
C LEU A 139 -11.14 10.61 9.24
N THR A 140 -11.16 9.38 9.77
CA THR A 140 -10.25 8.98 10.86
C THR A 140 -8.86 8.60 10.37
N THR A 141 -8.73 8.07 9.15
CA THR A 141 -7.42 7.67 8.59
C THR A 141 -6.39 8.80 8.54
N PRO A 142 -6.70 10.03 8.06
CA PRO A 142 -5.73 11.12 8.07
C PRO A 142 -5.42 11.62 9.50
N LEU A 143 -6.31 11.39 10.46
CA LEU A 143 -6.14 11.81 11.85
C LEU A 143 -5.40 10.79 12.72
N TYR A 144 -5.14 9.57 12.22
CA TYR A 144 -4.56 8.49 13.01
C TYR A 144 -3.08 8.26 12.67
N GLN A 145 -2.21 8.56 13.64
CA GLN A 145 -0.80 8.18 13.62
C GLN A 145 -0.58 7.05 14.64
N PRO A 146 -0.02 5.87 14.28
CA PRO A 146 0.61 5.50 13.02
C PRO A 146 -0.35 4.89 11.97
N PHE A 147 -0.21 5.36 10.73
CA PHE A 147 -1.09 5.13 9.57
C PHE A 147 -1.34 3.68 9.08
N PRO A 148 -0.42 2.69 9.19
CA PRO A 148 -0.60 1.42 8.47
C PRO A 148 -1.69 0.49 9.05
N ARG A 149 -2.21 0.77 10.24
CA ARG A 149 -3.26 -0.09 10.85
C ARG A 149 -4.66 0.20 10.34
N LEU A 150 -4.93 1.44 9.92
CA LEU A 150 -6.25 1.83 9.40
C LEU A 150 -6.39 1.68 7.89
N THR A 151 -5.29 1.49 7.16
CA THR A 151 -5.33 1.27 5.70
C THR A 151 -6.02 -0.03 5.33
N LEU A 152 -5.85 -1.10 6.12
CA LEU A 152 -6.53 -2.38 5.89
C LEU A 152 -8.05 -2.24 6.06
N PRO A 153 -8.59 -1.75 7.20
CA PRO A 153 -10.02 -1.49 7.34
C PRO A 153 -10.56 -0.47 6.31
N LEU A 154 -9.78 0.56 5.94
CA LEU A 154 -10.19 1.53 4.93
C LEU A 154 -10.33 0.85 3.57
N THR A 155 -9.36 0.01 3.20
CA THR A 155 -9.40 -0.77 1.97
C THR A 155 -10.63 -1.68 2.00
N THR A 156 -10.88 -2.40 3.09
CA THR A 156 -12.11 -3.20 3.24
C THR A 156 -13.39 -2.37 3.08
N ALA A 157 -13.44 -1.18 3.68
CA ALA A 157 -14.57 -0.26 3.53
C ALA A 157 -14.80 0.14 2.06
N VAL A 158 -13.71 0.47 1.36
CA VAL A 158 -13.72 0.82 -0.06
C VAL A 158 -14.23 -0.36 -0.90
N TRP A 159 -13.76 -1.59 -0.64
CA TRP A 159 -14.22 -2.80 -1.33
C TRP A 159 -15.72 -3.07 -1.10
N LEU A 160 -16.19 -2.96 0.14
CA LEU A 160 -17.60 -3.17 0.47
C LEU A 160 -18.49 -2.13 -0.20
N ALA A 161 -18.09 -0.86 -0.16
CA ALA A 161 -18.81 0.23 -0.83
C ALA A 161 -18.81 0.06 -2.36
N ALA A 162 -17.68 -0.33 -2.96
CA ALA A 162 -17.58 -0.62 -4.38
C ALA A 162 -18.47 -1.79 -4.80
N GLY A 163 -18.51 -2.87 -4.01
CA GLY A 163 -19.39 -4.00 -4.23
C GLY A 163 -20.87 -3.61 -4.18
N GLY A 164 -21.26 -2.80 -3.19
CA GLY A 164 -22.61 -2.24 -3.09
C GLY A 164 -22.96 -1.37 -4.30
N GLY A 165 -22.02 -0.54 -4.76
CA GLY A 165 -22.16 0.28 -5.95
C GLY A 165 -22.35 -0.50 -7.24
N ALA A 166 -21.52 -1.51 -7.45
CA ALA A 166 -21.62 -2.40 -8.60
C ALA A 166 -22.96 -3.16 -8.60
N ALA A 167 -23.37 -3.69 -7.46
CA ALA A 167 -24.65 -4.40 -7.32
C ALA A 167 -25.84 -3.48 -7.66
N TRP A 168 -25.84 -2.25 -7.13
CA TRP A 168 -26.85 -1.25 -7.45
C TRP A 168 -26.89 -0.91 -8.94
N TRP A 169 -25.73 -0.69 -9.55
CA TRP A 169 -25.61 -0.34 -10.97
C TRP A 169 -26.13 -1.47 -11.88
N VAL A 170 -25.81 -2.72 -11.57
CA VAL A 170 -26.33 -3.90 -12.29
C VAL A 170 -27.86 -3.93 -12.21
N GLU A 171 -28.41 -3.72 -11.02
CA GLU A 171 -29.86 -3.72 -10.82
C GLU A 171 -30.56 -2.58 -11.58
N ALA A 172 -29.99 -1.37 -11.55
CA ALA A 172 -30.49 -0.24 -12.31
C ALA A 172 -30.49 -0.52 -13.83
N THR A 173 -29.44 -1.17 -14.35
CA THR A 173 -29.32 -1.52 -15.76
C THR A 173 -30.39 -2.52 -16.20
N PHE A 174 -30.70 -3.52 -15.38
CA PHE A 174 -31.78 -4.45 -15.65
C PHE A 174 -33.17 -3.78 -15.58
N ASN A 175 -33.38 -2.89 -14.60
CA ASN A 175 -34.65 -2.17 -14.45
C ASN A 175 -34.92 -1.19 -15.61
N VAL A 176 -33.90 -0.47 -16.09
CA VAL A 176 -34.03 0.39 -17.27
C VAL A 176 -34.31 -0.44 -18.52
N SER A 177 -33.66 -1.59 -18.67
CA SER A 177 -33.88 -2.49 -19.81
C SER A 177 -35.32 -2.99 -19.89
N ARG A 178 -35.96 -3.24 -18.74
CA ARG A 178 -37.40 -3.60 -18.70
C ARG A 178 -38.29 -2.49 -19.24
N ARG A 179 -38.06 -1.24 -18.83
CA ARG A 179 -38.86 -0.08 -19.28
C ARG A 179 -38.65 0.27 -20.75
N LEU A 180 -37.47 -0.01 -21.31
CA LEU A 180 -37.17 0.29 -22.71
C LEU A 180 -37.84 -0.66 -23.70
N VAL A 181 -38.23 -1.88 -23.29
CA VAL A 181 -39.04 -2.79 -24.13
C VAL A 181 -40.39 -2.15 -24.46
N GLU A 182 -40.93 -1.34 -23.55
CA GLU A 182 -42.21 -0.65 -23.69
C GLU A 182 -42.13 0.55 -24.66
N LYS A 183 -40.94 1.13 -24.88
CA LYS A 183 -40.71 2.26 -25.80
C LYS A 183 -39.73 1.88 -26.91
N ARG A 184 -40.19 1.00 -27.82
CA ARG A 184 -39.41 0.42 -28.93
C ARG A 184 -38.83 1.44 -29.93
N ASN A 185 -39.31 2.69 -29.97
CA ASN A 185 -38.89 3.68 -30.97
C ASN A 185 -37.66 4.56 -30.63
N ASP A 186 -37.14 4.54 -29.40
CA ASP A 186 -36.03 5.44 -29.01
C ASP A 186 -34.65 4.78 -29.06
N ARG A 187 -34.37 3.96 -30.09
CA ARG A 187 -33.06 3.27 -30.24
C ARG A 187 -31.88 4.24 -30.35
N LEU A 188 -32.06 5.40 -30.99
CA LEU A 188 -31.03 6.43 -31.16
C LEU A 188 -30.67 7.14 -29.84
N ALA A 189 -31.67 7.41 -29.00
CA ALA A 189 -31.44 8.04 -27.70
C ALA A 189 -30.66 7.13 -26.73
N GLY A 190 -30.84 5.81 -26.84
CA GLY A 190 -30.09 4.84 -26.05
C GLY A 190 -28.59 4.80 -26.39
N PHE A 191 -28.23 4.92 -27.67
CA PHE A 191 -26.83 4.93 -28.11
C PHE A 191 -26.10 6.19 -27.66
N ALA A 192 -26.73 7.37 -27.80
CA ALA A 192 -26.14 8.65 -27.38
C ALA A 192 -25.84 8.70 -25.87
N ARG A 193 -26.73 8.16 -25.03
CA ARG A 193 -26.49 8.08 -23.57
C ARG A 193 -25.34 7.12 -23.23
N GLY A 194 -25.24 5.99 -23.93
CA GLY A 194 -24.13 5.04 -23.75
C GLY A 194 -22.78 5.66 -24.11
N ALA A 195 -22.70 6.34 -25.25
CA ALA A 195 -21.50 7.04 -25.69
C ALA A 195 -21.09 8.15 -24.70
N GLY A 196 -22.04 8.90 -24.16
CA GLY A 196 -21.78 9.93 -23.15
C GLY A 196 -21.12 9.35 -21.90
N SER A 197 -21.66 8.26 -21.35
CA SER A 197 -21.06 7.60 -20.17
C SER A 197 -19.67 7.05 -20.42
N ALA A 198 -19.42 6.45 -21.60
CA ALA A 198 -18.09 5.96 -21.97
C ALA A 198 -17.08 7.11 -22.08
N LEU A 199 -17.48 8.24 -22.68
CA LEU A 199 -16.66 9.44 -22.78
C LEU A 199 -16.31 9.99 -21.39
N THR A 200 -17.26 10.04 -20.45
CA THR A 200 -17.00 10.50 -19.09
C THR A 200 -15.96 9.63 -18.38
N VAL A 201 -16.07 8.30 -18.51
CA VAL A 201 -15.08 7.36 -17.95
C VAL A 201 -13.71 7.59 -18.57
N ILE A 202 -13.63 7.73 -19.90
CA ILE A 202 -12.37 8.01 -20.62
C ILE A 202 -11.75 9.33 -20.14
N VAL A 203 -12.54 10.39 -19.96
CA VAL A 203 -12.05 11.68 -19.45
C VAL A 203 -11.53 11.55 -18.02
N ILE A 204 -12.24 10.83 -17.14
CA ILE A 204 -11.77 10.59 -15.76
C ILE A 204 -10.45 9.81 -15.77
N VAL A 205 -10.34 8.78 -16.62
CA VAL A 205 -9.08 8.01 -16.79
C VAL A 205 -7.95 8.91 -17.24
N LEU A 206 -8.18 9.74 -18.26
CA LEU A 206 -7.17 10.64 -18.81
C LEU A 206 -6.77 11.72 -17.79
N VAL A 207 -7.71 12.25 -17.01
CA VAL A 207 -7.42 13.23 -15.95
C VAL A 207 -6.59 12.58 -14.83
N LEU A 208 -6.92 11.35 -14.42
CA LEU A 208 -6.16 10.64 -13.38
C LEU A 208 -4.76 10.24 -13.86
N GLN A 209 -4.59 9.93 -15.15
CA GLN A 209 -3.28 9.68 -15.74
C GLN A 209 -2.46 10.96 -15.93
N ALA A 210 -3.07 12.03 -16.45
CA ALA A 210 -2.40 13.31 -16.70
C ALA A 210 -2.06 14.05 -15.40
N GLY A 211 -2.85 13.87 -14.35
CA GLY A 211 -2.58 14.40 -13.02
C GLY A 211 -1.35 13.80 -12.35
N GLY A 212 -0.71 12.80 -12.97
CA GLY A 212 0.51 12.19 -12.48
C GLY A 212 0.35 11.77 -11.05
N ALA A 213 -0.64 10.89 -10.77
CA ALA A 213 -0.87 10.35 -9.44
C ALA A 213 0.43 9.67 -8.97
N GLN A 214 1.30 10.48 -8.35
CA GLN A 214 2.52 10.02 -7.73
C GLN A 214 2.05 8.98 -6.74
N MET A 215 2.68 7.79 -6.80
CA MET A 215 2.42 6.76 -5.82
C MET A 215 2.45 7.44 -4.46
N PRO A 216 1.33 7.41 -3.72
CA PRO A 216 1.33 8.07 -2.44
C PRO A 216 2.49 7.52 -1.62
N SER A 217 3.21 8.37 -0.90
CA SER A 217 4.41 8.02 -0.09
C SER A 217 4.20 6.81 0.82
N PHE A 218 2.94 6.52 1.18
CA PHE A 218 2.56 5.34 1.93
C PHE A 218 2.78 4.00 1.21
N TRP A 219 2.84 3.97 -0.13
CA TRP A 219 3.15 2.79 -0.95
C TRP A 219 4.61 2.75 -1.44
N GLU A 220 5.41 3.75 -1.10
CA GLU A 220 6.82 3.75 -1.46
C GLU A 220 7.52 2.54 -0.82
N ASN A 221 8.43 1.90 -1.57
CA ASN A 221 9.03 0.66 -1.14
C ASN A 221 10.00 0.90 0.02
N ARG A 222 9.57 0.58 1.25
CA ARG A 222 10.32 0.83 2.50
C ARG A 222 11.40 -0.22 2.78
N THR A 223 12.10 -0.66 1.74
CA THR A 223 13.11 -1.73 1.87
C THR A 223 14.53 -1.22 2.07
N SER A 224 14.77 0.08 1.99
CA SER A 224 16.09 0.69 2.18
C SER A 224 16.78 0.24 3.48
N LEU A 225 16.07 0.18 4.61
CA LEU A 225 16.62 -0.31 5.88
C LEU A 225 17.02 -1.79 5.81
N ARG A 226 16.18 -2.61 5.16
CA ARG A 226 16.45 -4.03 4.91
C ARG A 226 17.67 -4.19 4.00
N ASP A 227 17.75 -3.39 2.95
CA ASP A 227 18.82 -3.44 1.95
C ASP A 227 20.15 -2.97 2.58
N ALA A 228 20.12 -1.92 3.41
CA ALA A 228 21.26 -1.47 4.22
C ALA A 228 21.69 -2.50 5.29
N SER A 229 20.73 -3.11 5.99
CA SER A 229 21.02 -4.20 6.96
C SER A 229 21.66 -5.40 6.27
N ARG A 230 21.28 -5.68 5.02
CA ARG A 230 21.85 -6.76 4.24
C ARG A 230 23.26 -6.46 3.75
N GLN A 231 23.53 -5.23 3.30
CA GLN A 231 24.90 -4.80 3.00
C GLN A 231 25.79 -4.81 4.24
N LEU A 232 25.25 -4.39 5.38
CA LEU A 232 25.92 -4.50 6.67
C LEU A 232 26.31 -5.95 6.95
N GLY A 233 25.39 -6.91 6.77
CA GLY A 233 25.70 -8.34 6.89
C GLY A 233 26.79 -8.81 5.91
N GLN A 234 26.74 -8.38 4.65
CA GLN A 234 27.77 -8.72 3.66
C GLN A 234 29.15 -8.18 4.06
N THR A 235 29.22 -6.94 4.55
CA THR A 235 30.46 -6.34 5.04
C THR A 235 30.99 -7.06 6.28
N ILE A 236 30.12 -7.51 7.19
CA ILE A 236 30.52 -8.34 8.33
C ILE A 236 31.20 -9.62 7.84
N LEU A 237 30.59 -10.35 6.89
CA LEU A 237 31.18 -11.58 6.35
C LEU A 237 32.53 -11.32 5.68
N GLN A 238 32.64 -10.25 4.89
CA GLN A 238 33.92 -9.86 4.28
C GLN A 238 34.99 -9.50 5.33
N ASP A 239 34.62 -8.86 6.43
CA ASP A 239 35.56 -8.51 7.52
C ASP A 239 35.97 -9.74 8.34
N VAL A 240 35.06 -10.71 8.53
CA VAL A 240 35.35 -12.01 9.15
C VAL A 240 36.33 -12.82 8.28
N GLU A 241 36.14 -12.82 6.96
CA GLU A 241 37.03 -13.47 5.98
C GLU A 241 38.38 -12.74 5.82
N GLY A 242 38.49 -11.50 6.33
CA GLY A 242 39.65 -10.64 6.12
C GLY A 242 39.76 -10.09 4.69
N SER A 243 38.70 -10.22 3.88
CA SER A 243 38.62 -9.71 2.52
C SER A 243 38.14 -8.25 2.46
N PHE A 244 37.59 -7.72 3.55
CA PHE A 244 37.10 -6.35 3.61
C PHE A 244 38.25 -5.32 3.53
N VAL A 245 38.27 -4.57 2.42
CA VAL A 245 39.14 -3.40 2.27
C VAL A 245 38.39 -2.20 2.82
N ARG A 246 38.87 -1.64 3.94
CA ARG A 246 38.29 -0.44 4.51
C ARG A 246 38.30 0.70 3.48
N PRO A 247 37.18 1.39 3.27
CA PRO A 247 37.21 2.62 2.51
C PRO A 247 38.17 3.56 3.24
N LYS A 248 39.27 3.94 2.58
CA LYS A 248 40.15 4.98 3.09
C LYS A 248 39.34 6.26 3.12
N GLN A 249 38.83 6.64 4.30
CA GLN A 249 38.37 7.99 4.51
C GLN A 249 39.60 8.87 4.28
N ALA A 250 39.58 9.62 3.18
CA ALA A 250 40.62 10.59 2.89
C ALA A 250 40.51 11.68 3.96
N ILE A 251 41.21 11.50 5.07
CA ILE A 251 41.45 12.61 5.99
C ILE A 251 42.36 13.54 5.20
N HIS A 252 41.80 14.66 4.72
CA HIS A 252 42.60 15.68 4.07
C HIS A 252 43.42 16.37 5.16
N ILE A 253 44.63 15.84 5.37
CA ILE A 253 45.65 16.48 6.17
C ILE A 253 46.36 17.44 5.20
N ASP A 254 46.40 18.73 5.53
CA ASP A 254 47.17 19.69 4.74
C ASP A 254 48.68 19.41 4.87
N ASP A 255 49.51 20.07 4.05
CA ASP A 255 50.98 19.95 4.13
C ASP A 255 51.55 20.40 5.50
N GLY A 256 50.74 21.08 6.33
CA GLY A 256 51.07 21.51 7.69
C GLY A 256 50.64 20.53 8.80
N GLY A 257 50.06 19.37 8.47
CA GLY A 257 49.56 18.42 9.46
C GLY A 257 48.23 18.82 10.11
N ILE A 258 47.59 19.88 9.62
CA ILE A 258 46.31 20.38 10.11
C ILE A 258 45.19 19.67 9.37
N ILE A 259 44.29 19.06 10.14
CA ILE A 259 43.05 18.50 9.62
C ILE A 259 42.12 19.68 9.35
N HIS A 260 41.94 20.05 8.08
CA HIS A 260 40.92 21.01 7.71
C HIS A 260 39.58 20.31 7.57
N PRO A 261 38.53 20.71 8.32
CA PRO A 261 37.18 20.32 7.95
C PRO A 261 36.91 20.88 6.55
N ASP A 262 36.30 20.07 5.67
CA ASP A 262 35.98 20.50 4.31
C ASP A 262 35.25 21.86 4.34
N PRO A 263 35.65 22.83 3.50
CA PRO A 263 35.11 24.18 3.57
C PRO A 263 33.60 24.18 3.27
N PRO A 264 32.75 24.82 4.10
CA PRO A 264 31.28 24.73 4.05
C PRO A 264 30.61 25.47 2.87
N GLY A 265 31.32 25.72 1.75
CA GLY A 265 30.98 26.83 0.85
C GLY A 265 30.11 26.54 -0.38
N GLN A 266 30.17 25.37 -1.01
CA GLN A 266 29.48 25.11 -2.29
C GLN A 266 28.99 23.67 -2.48
N GLN A 267 29.17 22.81 -1.47
CA GLN A 267 28.86 21.39 -1.58
C GLN A 267 27.47 21.00 -1.08
N GLU A 268 26.66 21.87 -0.44
CA GLU A 268 25.38 21.44 0.15
C GLU A 268 24.40 20.84 -0.88
N HIS A 269 24.32 21.40 -2.10
CA HIS A 269 23.46 20.82 -3.15
C HIS A 269 24.01 19.50 -3.71
N ASN A 270 25.33 19.31 -3.67
CA ASN A 270 25.94 18.03 -4.02
C ASN A 270 25.88 17.04 -2.85
N ALA A 271 25.84 17.50 -1.60
CA ALA A 271 25.94 16.65 -0.42
C ALA A 271 24.73 15.72 -0.29
N ILE A 272 23.52 16.20 -0.61
CA ILE A 272 22.33 15.35 -0.59
C ILE A 272 22.42 14.30 -1.71
N GLN A 273 22.84 14.69 -2.92
CA GLN A 273 23.00 13.75 -4.02
C GLN A 273 24.11 12.73 -3.72
N ASP A 274 25.23 13.17 -3.15
CA ASP A 274 26.33 12.31 -2.71
C ASP A 274 25.87 11.32 -1.62
N LEU A 275 25.00 11.75 -0.71
CA LEU A 275 24.39 10.88 0.29
C LEU A 275 23.39 9.90 -0.34
N LEU A 276 22.58 10.34 -1.31
CA LEU A 276 21.66 9.48 -2.05
C LEU A 276 22.41 8.42 -2.85
N ASP A 277 23.54 8.78 -3.46
CA ASP A 277 24.41 7.86 -4.20
C ASP A 277 25.09 6.84 -3.26
N ARG A 278 25.21 7.16 -1.96
CA ARG A 278 25.67 6.24 -0.90
C ARG A 278 24.56 5.39 -0.29
N VAL A 279 23.29 5.64 -0.62
CA VAL A 279 22.18 4.81 -0.12
C VAL A 279 22.36 3.39 -0.64
N ALA A 280 22.24 2.43 0.27
CA ALA A 280 22.38 1.02 -0.03
C ALA A 280 21.52 0.62 -1.26
N PRO A 281 22.12 0.15 -2.38
CA PRO A 281 21.35 -0.42 -3.47
C PRO A 281 20.48 -1.59 -3.02
N ALA A 282 19.37 -1.80 -3.74
CA ALA A 282 18.44 -2.89 -3.48
C ALA A 282 19.17 -4.24 -3.47
N ALA A 283 19.10 -4.95 -2.35
CA ALA A 283 19.78 -6.21 -2.16
C ALA A 283 18.87 -7.38 -2.55
N ASP A 284 19.43 -8.43 -3.17
CA ASP A 284 18.72 -9.68 -3.41
C ASP A 284 18.50 -10.40 -2.08
N VAL A 285 17.25 -10.55 -1.64
CA VAL A 285 16.85 -11.15 -0.36
C VAL A 285 16.38 -12.60 -0.47
N THR A 286 16.50 -13.22 -1.64
CA THR A 286 15.95 -14.57 -1.89
C THR A 286 16.64 -15.67 -1.08
N SER A 287 17.91 -15.47 -0.73
CA SER A 287 18.71 -16.44 0.02
C SER A 287 19.20 -15.83 1.34
N PRO A 288 19.35 -16.60 2.43
CA PRO A 288 20.05 -16.13 3.62
C PRO A 288 21.52 -15.84 3.27
N LEU A 289 22.15 -14.91 4.01
CA LEU A 289 23.57 -14.60 3.85
C LEU A 289 24.46 -15.63 4.55
N THR A 290 23.99 -16.16 5.68
CA THR A 290 24.71 -17.15 6.49
C THR A 290 23.81 -18.36 6.74
N ASP A 291 24.45 -19.51 6.93
CA ASP A 291 23.78 -20.70 7.45
C ASP A 291 23.51 -20.48 8.96
N PRO A 292 22.24 -20.50 9.41
CA PRO A 292 21.91 -20.27 10.83
C PRO A 292 22.51 -21.32 11.77
N ASP A 293 22.90 -22.49 11.25
CA ASP A 293 23.53 -23.55 12.04
C ASP A 293 25.06 -23.33 12.22
N LYS A 294 25.65 -22.36 11.49
CA LYS A 294 27.07 -22.02 11.56
C LYS A 294 27.28 -20.63 12.14
N VAL A 295 27.69 -20.57 13.40
CA VAL A 295 27.96 -19.32 14.10
C VAL A 295 29.38 -18.82 13.78
N GLU A 296 29.50 -18.00 12.74
CA GLU A 296 30.79 -17.40 12.32
C GLU A 296 31.11 -16.11 13.07
N CYS A 297 30.09 -15.37 13.48
CA CYS A 297 30.22 -14.11 14.22
C CYS A 297 28.96 -13.85 15.05
N VAL A 298 29.06 -12.88 15.98
CA VAL A 298 27.92 -12.39 16.76
C VAL A 298 27.72 -10.91 16.51
N VAL A 299 26.47 -10.51 16.27
CA VAL A 299 26.13 -9.12 15.97
C VAL A 299 25.19 -8.56 17.03
N TYR A 300 25.67 -7.60 17.79
CA TYR A 300 24.85 -6.87 18.74
C TYR A 300 24.23 -5.63 18.11
N THR A 301 22.97 -5.36 18.43
CA THR A 301 22.25 -4.17 17.98
C THR A 301 21.81 -3.35 19.19
N PHE A 302 22.15 -2.07 19.22
CA PHE A 302 21.74 -1.18 20.32
C PHE A 302 20.51 -0.39 19.88
N ALA A 303 19.36 -0.62 20.52
CA ALA A 303 18.10 0.09 20.24
C ALA A 303 17.61 0.09 18.76
N GLU A 304 18.10 -0.82 17.91
CA GLU A 304 17.72 -0.90 16.49
C GLU A 304 16.95 -2.20 16.16
N PRO A 305 15.68 -2.34 16.58
CA PRO A 305 14.94 -3.59 16.42
C PRO A 305 14.67 -3.96 14.96
N GLY A 306 14.57 -2.98 14.06
CA GLY A 306 14.40 -3.22 12.62
C GLY A 306 15.65 -3.88 12.01
N VAL A 307 16.83 -3.36 12.35
CA VAL A 307 18.11 -3.93 11.91
C VAL A 307 18.30 -5.33 12.49
N LEU A 308 18.03 -5.50 13.79
CA LEU A 308 18.08 -6.80 14.46
C LEU A 308 17.27 -7.85 13.70
N LYS A 309 16.00 -7.55 13.41
CA LYS A 309 15.14 -8.46 12.66
C LYS A 309 15.75 -8.82 11.30
N HIS A 310 16.21 -7.83 10.54
CA HIS A 310 16.76 -8.07 9.20
C HIS A 310 18.07 -8.88 9.21
N LEU A 311 18.89 -8.74 10.26
CA LEU A 311 20.09 -9.56 10.44
C LEU A 311 19.74 -11.01 10.80
N VAL A 312 18.77 -11.22 11.71
CA VAL A 312 18.26 -12.56 12.04
C VAL A 312 17.64 -13.23 10.81
N ASP A 313 16.81 -12.50 10.06
CA ASP A 313 16.21 -13.00 8.80
C ASP A 313 17.28 -13.34 7.74
N ALA A 314 18.46 -12.70 7.81
CA ALA A 314 19.60 -12.99 6.95
C ALA A 314 20.48 -14.15 7.43
N GLY A 315 20.17 -14.79 8.56
CA GLY A 315 20.87 -15.95 9.12
C GLY A 315 21.90 -15.62 10.21
N PHE A 316 22.13 -14.34 10.52
CA PHE A 316 23.12 -13.97 11.53
C PHE A 316 22.67 -14.32 12.95
N THR A 317 23.64 -14.70 13.80
CA THR A 317 23.44 -14.74 15.25
C THR A 317 23.46 -13.31 15.80
N ALA A 318 22.30 -12.67 15.79
CA ALA A 318 22.14 -11.28 16.21
C ALA A 318 21.28 -11.15 17.48
N ALA A 319 21.65 -10.23 18.38
CA ALA A 319 20.95 -9.99 19.64
C ALA A 319 20.85 -8.50 19.97
N PRO A 320 19.80 -8.06 20.69
CA PRO A 320 19.74 -6.72 21.23
C PRO A 320 20.67 -6.59 22.45
N VAL A 321 21.28 -5.43 22.64
CA VAL A 321 22.04 -5.08 23.85
C VAL A 321 21.43 -3.86 24.53
N ALA A 322 21.49 -3.83 25.87
CA ALA A 322 20.99 -2.73 26.70
C ALA A 322 22.11 -1.72 27.07
N ASP A 323 23.35 -2.17 27.08
CA ASP A 323 24.54 -1.39 27.40
C ASP A 323 25.70 -1.75 26.44
N LEU A 324 26.83 -1.04 26.57
CA LEU A 324 28.03 -1.24 25.76
C LEU A 324 29.07 -2.14 26.47
N GLU A 325 28.72 -2.71 27.62
CA GLU A 325 29.57 -3.56 28.47
C GLU A 325 29.34 -5.06 28.21
N PHE A 326 28.99 -5.43 26.98
CA PHE A 326 28.90 -6.84 26.60
C PHE A 326 30.30 -7.46 26.40
N PRO A 327 30.49 -8.72 26.81
CA PRO A 327 31.75 -9.44 26.63
C PRO A 327 31.91 -9.93 25.18
N ALA A 328 33.14 -10.23 24.79
CA ALA A 328 33.40 -10.99 23.56
C ALA A 328 32.81 -12.41 23.71
N VAL A 329 32.20 -12.91 22.63
CA VAL A 329 31.58 -14.23 22.66
C VAL A 329 32.60 -15.32 22.36
N VAL A 330 32.63 -16.35 23.21
CA VAL A 330 33.42 -17.57 22.99
C VAL A 330 32.45 -18.69 22.64
N TYR A 331 32.65 -19.30 21.47
CA TYR A 331 31.87 -20.45 21.00
C TYR A 331 32.82 -21.61 20.70
N GLU A 332 32.55 -22.78 21.28
CA GLU A 332 33.41 -23.97 21.15
C GLU A 332 34.90 -23.70 21.49
N GLY A 333 35.15 -22.84 22.48
CA GLY A 333 36.51 -22.47 22.91
C GLY A 333 37.25 -21.51 21.98
N LYS A 334 36.62 -21.02 20.92
CA LYS A 334 37.16 -20.00 20.02
C LYS A 334 36.47 -18.66 20.27
N SER A 335 37.25 -17.60 20.34
CA SER A 335 36.74 -16.22 20.36
C SER A 335 36.15 -15.90 18.99
N LEU A 336 34.86 -15.51 18.96
CA LEU A 336 34.17 -15.13 17.74
C LEU A 336 34.29 -13.62 17.49
N PRO A 337 34.45 -13.20 16.22
CA PRO A 337 34.28 -11.82 15.84
C PRO A 337 32.94 -11.28 16.34
N THR A 338 33.01 -10.22 17.15
CA THR A 338 31.85 -9.61 17.78
C THR A 338 31.67 -8.20 17.23
N TYR A 339 30.48 -7.92 16.70
CA TYR A 339 30.13 -6.65 16.08
C TYR A 339 29.06 -5.92 16.87
N LEU A 340 29.05 -4.59 16.75
CA LEU A 340 28.04 -3.70 17.29
C LEU A 340 27.50 -2.83 16.17
N VAL A 341 26.17 -2.78 16.06
CA VAL A 341 25.47 -1.89 15.15
C VAL A 341 24.79 -0.79 15.94
N LEU A 342 25.13 0.45 15.59
CA LEU A 342 24.48 1.66 16.06
C LEU A 342 23.68 2.30 14.93
N GLY A 343 22.54 2.89 15.25
CA GLY A 343 21.71 3.62 14.31
C GLY A 343 21.05 4.85 14.94
N PRO A 344 20.07 5.46 14.26
CA PRO A 344 19.44 6.69 14.70
C PRO A 344 18.74 6.56 16.07
N ASN A 345 18.13 5.41 16.37
CA ASN A 345 17.46 5.17 17.64
C ASN A 345 18.47 5.00 18.79
N ALA A 346 19.61 4.37 18.50
CA ALA A 346 20.71 4.23 19.46
C ALA A 346 21.22 5.61 19.93
N LEU A 347 21.56 6.47 18.97
CA LEU A 347 22.14 7.80 19.24
C LEU A 347 21.18 8.75 19.98
N ARG A 348 19.88 8.47 19.93
CA ARG A 348 18.84 9.24 20.64
C ARG A 348 18.52 8.69 22.03
N THR A 349 19.04 7.51 22.37
CA THR A 349 18.75 6.89 23.67
C THR A 349 19.41 7.71 24.78
N PRO A 350 18.67 8.18 25.79
CA PRO A 350 19.23 8.99 26.87
C PRO A 350 20.40 8.28 27.57
N GLY A 351 21.51 9.00 27.75
CA GLY A 351 22.74 8.45 28.34
C GLY A 351 23.64 7.65 27.40
N MET A 352 23.17 7.29 26.20
CA MET A 352 23.97 6.51 25.25
C MET A 352 25.28 7.24 24.90
N MET A 353 25.23 8.54 24.61
CA MET A 353 26.45 9.29 24.24
C MET A 353 27.53 9.27 25.34
N ASN A 354 27.13 9.31 26.62
CA ASN A 354 28.08 9.21 27.73
C ASN A 354 28.70 7.81 27.78
N ALA A 355 27.87 6.77 27.70
CA ALA A 355 28.34 5.39 27.65
C ALA A 355 29.24 5.14 26.42
N TRP A 356 28.92 5.73 25.28
CA TRP A 356 29.70 5.61 24.05
C TRP A 356 31.07 6.25 24.19
N VAL A 357 31.16 7.46 24.77
CA VAL A 357 32.44 8.14 24.98
C VAL A 357 33.38 7.30 25.86
N GLU A 358 32.85 6.60 26.86
CA GLU A 358 33.61 5.70 27.73
C GLU A 358 34.02 4.41 27.01
N ALA A 359 33.11 3.83 26.22
CA ALA A 359 33.31 2.52 25.61
C ALA A 359 33.98 2.55 24.22
N GLN A 360 34.00 3.68 23.51
CA GLN A 360 34.44 3.79 22.11
C GLN A 360 35.85 3.23 21.85
N TYR A 361 36.75 3.31 22.84
CA TYR A 361 38.12 2.80 22.73
C TYR A 361 38.19 1.27 22.63
N ARG A 362 37.10 0.56 22.95
CA ARG A 362 36.97 -0.89 22.76
C ARG A 362 36.44 -1.24 21.38
N PHE A 363 36.06 -0.27 20.57
CA PHE A 363 35.41 -0.48 19.29
C PHE A 363 36.26 0.06 18.15
N GLN A 364 36.37 -0.74 17.09
CA GLN A 364 36.97 -0.33 15.83
C GLN A 364 35.87 -0.05 14.83
N SER A 365 35.83 1.16 14.25
CA SER A 365 34.90 1.46 13.17
C SER A 365 35.23 0.61 11.93
N VAL A 366 34.21 -0.05 11.39
CA VAL A 366 34.32 -0.92 10.21
C VAL A 366 33.79 -0.20 8.98
N SER A 367 32.52 0.21 9.02
CA SER A 367 31.83 0.83 7.88
C SER A 367 30.58 1.60 8.31
N GLU A 368 30.07 2.41 7.39
CA GLU A 368 28.86 3.20 7.54
C GLU A 368 27.90 2.86 6.39
N PHE A 369 26.61 2.76 6.69
CA PHE A 369 25.58 2.40 5.71
C PHE A 369 24.46 3.43 5.73
N TYR A 370 24.09 3.95 4.57
CA TYR A 370 23.04 4.96 4.46
C TYR A 370 21.75 4.33 3.95
N PHE A 371 20.62 4.76 4.52
CA PHE A 371 19.29 4.30 4.12
C PHE A 371 18.26 5.42 4.25
N ILE A 372 17.19 5.34 3.46
CA ILE A 372 16.07 6.30 3.50
C ILE A 372 14.95 5.69 4.34
N PRO A 373 14.77 6.04 5.63
CA PRO A 373 13.65 5.51 6.42
C PRO A 373 12.31 5.81 5.73
N GLY A 374 11.33 4.93 5.90
CA GLY A 374 9.97 5.25 5.50
C GLY A 374 9.45 6.46 6.27
N GLU A 375 8.58 7.25 5.65
CA GLU A 375 8.04 8.51 6.21
C GLU A 375 7.53 8.38 7.66
N VAL A 376 6.85 7.27 8.00
CA VAL A 376 6.36 7.03 9.36
C VAL A 376 7.50 6.87 10.37
N THR A 377 8.56 6.15 9.99
CA THR A 377 9.76 6.01 10.81
C THR A 377 10.47 7.36 10.92
N LEU A 378 10.56 8.09 9.82
CA LEU A 378 11.17 9.42 9.79
C LEU A 378 10.44 10.41 10.71
N LEU A 379 9.10 10.41 10.71
CA LEU A 379 8.27 11.25 11.58
C LEU A 379 8.29 10.82 13.06
N ASN A 380 8.66 9.56 13.34
CA ASN A 380 8.94 9.11 14.70
C ASN A 380 10.31 9.61 15.19
N LEU A 381 11.25 9.80 14.26
CA LEU A 381 12.55 10.38 14.55
C LEU A 381 12.42 11.91 14.66
N PHE A 382 11.88 12.60 13.67
CA PHE A 382 11.89 14.05 13.62
C PHE A 382 10.48 14.64 13.55
N PRO A 383 10.23 15.79 14.19
CA PRO A 383 8.95 16.47 14.02
C PRO A 383 8.77 16.89 12.55
N PRO A 384 7.53 16.97 12.03
CA PRO A 384 7.27 17.29 10.62
C PRO A 384 7.93 18.59 10.14
N VAL A 385 7.96 19.60 11.01
CA VAL A 385 8.61 20.89 10.71
C VAL A 385 10.12 20.71 10.46
N TRP A 386 10.77 19.84 11.23
CA TRP A 386 12.20 19.55 11.07
C TRP A 386 12.46 18.85 9.74
N VAL A 387 11.68 17.82 9.41
CA VAL A 387 11.82 17.07 8.15
C VAL A 387 11.70 17.98 6.94
N ASN A 388 10.78 18.95 7.00
CA ASN A 388 10.59 19.92 5.91
C ASN A 388 11.72 20.96 5.80
N GLN A 389 12.43 21.24 6.90
CA GLN A 389 13.53 22.20 6.95
C GLN A 389 14.90 21.56 6.67
N HIS A 390 15.03 20.26 6.93
CA HIS A 390 16.29 19.51 6.89
C HIS A 390 16.13 18.30 5.96
N PRO A 391 16.24 18.48 4.63
CA PRO A 391 16.10 17.38 3.68
C PRO A 391 17.10 16.25 3.92
N GLU A 392 18.27 16.54 4.50
CA GLU A 392 19.26 15.55 4.91
C GLU A 392 18.73 14.57 5.97
N SER A 393 17.70 14.94 6.73
CA SER A 393 17.04 14.02 7.67
C SER A 393 16.37 12.84 6.97
N GLN A 394 16.08 12.95 5.67
CA GLN A 394 15.55 11.83 4.89
C GLN A 394 16.57 10.69 4.71
N ILE A 395 17.85 10.94 5.00
CA ILE A 395 18.90 9.94 4.91
C ILE A 395 19.41 9.66 6.32
N GLN A 396 19.34 8.40 6.71
CA GLN A 396 19.77 7.92 8.02
C GLN A 396 20.96 6.99 7.87
N GLN A 397 21.75 6.88 8.93
CA GLN A 397 22.99 6.14 8.93
C GLN A 397 22.95 4.99 9.95
N LEU A 398 23.48 3.84 9.55
CA LEU A 398 23.89 2.77 10.43
C LEU A 398 25.43 2.75 10.50
N GLN A 399 25.96 2.56 11.69
CA GLN A 399 27.38 2.48 11.96
C GLN A 399 27.72 1.09 12.46
N LEU A 400 28.69 0.46 11.82
CA LEU A 400 29.18 -0.87 12.17
C LEU A 400 30.53 -0.77 12.86
N TYR A 401 30.59 -1.35 14.05
CA TYR A 401 31.79 -1.42 14.87
C TYR A 401 32.16 -2.87 15.16
N ARG A 402 33.46 -3.14 15.29
CA ARG A 402 34.02 -4.41 15.72
C ARG A 402 34.61 -4.26 17.13
N LEU A 403 34.30 -5.18 18.03
CA LEU A 403 34.88 -5.19 19.37
C LEU A 403 36.36 -5.59 19.32
N MET A 404 37.24 -4.71 19.77
CA MET A 404 38.69 -4.94 19.90
C MET A 404 38.96 -5.75 21.18
N GLY A 405 39.83 -6.75 21.09
CA GLY A 405 40.12 -7.68 22.20
C GLY A 405 39.66 -9.12 21.98
N SER A 406 39.07 -9.43 20.83
CA SER A 406 38.69 -10.80 20.46
C SER A 406 39.83 -11.60 19.81
N ILE A 407 40.85 -10.95 19.22
CA ILE A 407 41.71 -11.62 18.22
C ILE A 407 43.06 -12.10 18.75
N ASP A 408 43.61 -11.50 19.80
CA ASP A 408 44.93 -11.90 20.27
C ASP A 408 44.83 -12.48 21.66
N GLY A 409 45.02 -13.81 21.76
CA GLY A 409 45.12 -14.58 22.99
C GLY A 409 46.36 -14.22 23.80
N GLN A 410 46.47 -12.95 24.23
CA GLN A 410 47.30 -12.58 25.36
C GLN A 410 46.41 -12.48 26.61
N PRO A 411 46.70 -13.28 27.66
CA PRO A 411 45.96 -13.26 28.91
C PRO A 411 46.10 -11.94 29.67
#